data_AF-A0A533V0W1-F1
#
_entry.id   AF-A0A533V0W1-F1
#
_cell.length_a   1.000
_cell.length_b   1.000
_cell.length_c   1.000
_cell.angle_alpha   90.00
_cell.angle_beta   90.00
_cell.angle_gamma   90.00
#
_symmetry.space_group_name_H-M   'P 1'
#
loop_
_entity.id
_entity.type
_entity.pdbx_description
1 polymer ?
#
loop_
_entity_poly.entity_id
_entity_poly.type
_entity_poly.pdbx_seq_one_letter_code
_entity_poly.pdbx_strand_id
1 'polypeptide(L)'
;MRIKISHTKSGSGNDNNEYLNTIDNVQKYMANYCFTLPFLPRGIELARKWNQENIVNNKEHDEVFNEAGISREQVWIQHLPQGDFAVVSYETDNPEQSFKVLATSDEPWAVKVREHLKKGHGLDIAQSTSILQPNEQIINWKK
;
A
#
# COMPACT_ATOMS: atom_id res chain seq x y z
N MET A 1 -9.45 -15.42 -37.65
CA MET A 1 -8.12 -15.62 -38.27
C MET A 1 -7.27 -16.38 -37.27
N ARG A 2 -6.92 -17.65 -37.56
CA ARG A 2 -6.16 -18.53 -36.65
C ARG A 2 -4.68 -18.41 -36.98
N ILE A 3 -3.86 -17.93 -36.05
CA ILE A 3 -2.40 -17.93 -36.21
C ILE A 3 -1.88 -19.29 -35.76
N LYS A 4 -1.33 -20.07 -36.71
CA LYS A 4 -0.53 -21.27 -36.43
C LYS A 4 0.83 -20.83 -35.95
N ILE A 5 1.27 -21.32 -34.79
CA ILE A 5 2.65 -21.15 -34.34
C ILE A 5 3.41 -22.45 -34.67
N SER A 6 4.22 -22.38 -35.73
CA SER A 6 5.13 -23.44 -36.16
C SER A 6 6.29 -23.55 -35.17
N HIS A 7 6.55 -24.77 -34.69
CA HIS A 7 7.75 -25.08 -33.91
C HIS A 7 8.95 -25.24 -34.86
N THR A 8 9.95 -24.38 -34.73
CA THR A 8 11.32 -24.64 -35.21
C THR A 8 12.28 -24.41 -34.06
N LYS A 9 12.79 -25.50 -33.47
CA LYS A 9 13.92 -25.47 -32.54
C LYS A 9 15.21 -25.34 -33.35
N SER A 10 15.93 -24.24 -33.19
CA SER A 10 17.40 -24.18 -33.22
C SER A 10 17.86 -22.76 -32.87
N GLY A 11 18.23 -22.55 -31.60
CA GLY A 11 18.78 -21.29 -31.09
C GLY A 11 19.44 -21.55 -29.73
N SER A 12 20.70 -21.15 -29.61
CA SER A 12 21.65 -21.43 -28.53
C SER A 12 21.20 -20.94 -27.15
N GLY A 13 21.64 -21.64 -26.10
CA GLY A 13 21.20 -21.46 -24.70
C GLY A 13 21.65 -20.17 -24.00
N ASN A 14 21.31 -19.01 -24.55
CA ASN A 14 21.47 -17.71 -23.89
C ASN A 14 20.15 -16.92 -23.81
N ASP A 15 19.18 -17.22 -24.67
CA ASP A 15 17.91 -16.46 -24.75
C ASP A 15 17.00 -16.73 -23.55
N ASN A 16 17.07 -17.92 -22.95
CA ASN A 16 16.22 -18.28 -21.81
C ASN A 16 16.49 -17.44 -20.55
N ASN A 17 17.72 -16.94 -20.35
CA ASN A 17 18.04 -16.10 -19.20
C ASN A 17 17.52 -14.67 -19.35
N GLU A 18 17.42 -14.16 -20.58
CA GLU A 18 16.90 -12.83 -20.84
C GLU A 18 15.36 -12.79 -20.74
N TYR A 19 14.68 -13.85 -21.18
CA TYR A 19 13.25 -14.06 -20.99
C TYR A 19 12.84 -14.29 -19.52
N LEU A 20 13.62 -15.06 -18.76
CA LEU A 20 13.37 -15.25 -17.33
C LEU A 20 13.61 -13.95 -16.54
N ASN A 21 14.67 -13.20 -16.86
CA ASN A 21 14.90 -11.86 -16.29
C ASN A 21 13.80 -10.86 -16.66
N THR A 22 13.18 -10.97 -17.83
CA THR A 22 12.03 -10.11 -18.18
C THR A 22 10.75 -10.54 -17.46
N ILE A 23 10.52 -11.82 -17.20
CA ILE A 23 9.34 -12.26 -16.41
C ILE A 23 9.51 -11.90 -14.92
N ASP A 24 10.71 -12.04 -14.36
CA ASP A 24 11.02 -11.59 -13.00
C ASP A 24 10.93 -10.07 -12.86
N ASN A 25 11.21 -9.31 -13.93
CA ASN A 25 11.02 -7.85 -13.98
C ASN A 25 9.58 -7.42 -14.29
N VAL A 26 8.80 -8.21 -15.05
CA VAL A 26 7.39 -7.92 -15.39
C VAL A 26 6.46 -8.24 -14.22
N GLN A 27 6.90 -9.08 -13.29
CA GLN A 27 6.16 -9.40 -12.08
C GLN A 27 7.08 -9.32 -10.86
N LYS A 28 7.69 -8.15 -10.66
CA LYS A 28 8.20 -7.79 -9.33
C LYS A 28 7.07 -8.03 -8.36
N TYR A 29 7.19 -9.06 -7.52
CA TYR A 29 6.20 -9.34 -6.48
C TYR A 29 6.22 -8.15 -5.52
N MET A 30 5.31 -7.21 -5.73
CA MET A 30 5.06 -6.11 -4.82
C MET A 30 4.75 -6.72 -3.46
N ALA A 31 5.54 -6.37 -2.45
CA ALA A 31 5.24 -6.82 -1.10
C ALA A 31 3.91 -6.21 -0.64
N ASN A 32 3.04 -7.03 -0.07
CA ASN A 32 1.89 -6.52 0.66
C ASN A 32 2.34 -6.23 2.09
N TYR A 33 2.43 -4.96 2.43
CA TYR A 33 2.70 -4.50 3.79
C TYR A 33 1.38 -4.24 4.51
N CYS A 34 1.14 -4.96 5.61
CA CYS A 34 -0.09 -4.84 6.38
C CYS A 34 0.19 -4.26 7.77
N PHE A 35 -0.71 -3.43 8.29
CA PHE A 35 -0.64 -2.86 9.63
C PHE A 35 -2.05 -2.58 10.18
N THR A 36 -2.14 -2.23 11.46
CA THR A 36 -3.43 -1.91 12.10
C THR A 36 -3.40 -0.55 12.78
N LEU A 37 -4.54 0.13 12.77
CA LEU A 37 -4.75 1.39 13.50
C LEU A 37 -6.01 1.27 14.36
N PRO A 38 -5.96 1.61 15.66
CA PRO A 38 -7.17 1.64 16.48
C PRO A 38 -8.10 2.76 16.02
N PHE A 39 -9.41 2.56 16.11
CA PHE A 39 -10.37 3.65 15.95
C PHE A 39 -10.61 4.35 17.28
N LEU A 40 -10.63 5.68 17.26
CA LEU A 40 -11.18 6.50 18.33
C LEU A 40 -12.72 6.46 18.32
N PRO A 41 -13.40 6.95 19.38
CA PRO A 41 -14.85 7.13 19.36
C PRO A 41 -15.28 7.93 18.11
N ARG A 42 -16.28 7.40 17.39
CA ARG A 42 -16.77 7.92 16.09
C ARG A 42 -15.80 7.77 14.91
N GLY A 43 -14.68 7.07 15.08
CA GLY A 43 -13.65 6.90 14.06
C GLY A 43 -14.14 6.13 12.83
N ILE A 44 -15.02 5.15 13.01
CA ILE A 44 -15.59 4.37 11.90
C ILE A 44 -16.46 5.24 10.99
N GLU A 45 -17.34 6.09 11.56
CA GLU A 45 -18.17 7.00 10.77
C GLU A 45 -17.30 8.00 10.00
N LEU A 46 -16.24 8.50 10.63
CA LEU A 46 -15.26 9.37 9.97
C LEU A 46 -14.54 8.65 8.82
N ALA A 47 -14.12 7.41 9.00
CA ALA A 47 -13.44 6.63 7.95
C ALA A 47 -14.36 6.29 6.77
N ARG A 48 -15.62 5.90 7.04
CA ARG A 48 -16.60 5.65 5.97
C ARG A 48 -16.85 6.91 5.15
N LYS A 49 -17.02 8.05 5.81
CA LYS A 49 -17.19 9.35 5.15
C LYS A 49 -15.93 9.75 4.36
N TRP A 50 -14.76 9.60 4.96
CA TRP A 50 -13.47 9.87 4.32
C TRP A 50 -13.30 9.08 3.02
N ASN A 51 -13.54 7.77 3.05
CA ASN A 51 -13.39 6.91 1.87
C ASN A 51 -14.31 7.31 0.72
N GLN A 52 -15.55 7.73 1.02
CA GLN A 52 -16.50 8.21 0.02
C GLN A 52 -16.09 9.54 -0.60
N GLU A 53 -15.54 10.45 0.21
CA GLU A 53 -15.27 11.83 -0.20
C GLU A 53 -13.85 12.05 -0.74
N ASN A 54 -12.88 11.25 -0.32
CA ASN A 54 -11.45 11.55 -0.52
C ASN A 54 -10.65 10.42 -1.16
N ILE A 55 -11.21 9.21 -1.33
CA ILE A 55 -10.48 8.07 -1.92
C ILE A 55 -11.06 7.70 -3.29
N VAL A 56 -12.34 7.35 -3.36
CA VAL A 56 -12.94 6.83 -4.58
C VAL A 56 -12.92 7.88 -5.71
N ASN A 57 -12.33 7.53 -6.85
CA ASN A 57 -12.19 8.39 -8.03
C ASN A 57 -11.52 9.75 -7.74
N ASN A 58 -10.54 9.78 -6.83
CA ASN A 58 -9.82 10.99 -6.46
C ASN A 58 -8.39 11.00 -7.04
N LYS A 59 -8.13 11.91 -7.99
CA LYS A 59 -6.82 12.04 -8.64
C LYS A 59 -5.72 12.54 -7.69
N GLU A 60 -6.05 13.42 -6.74
CA GLU A 60 -5.08 13.93 -5.76
C GLU A 60 -4.60 12.80 -4.82
N HIS A 61 -5.52 11.91 -4.44
CA HIS A 61 -5.19 10.67 -3.73
C HIS A 61 -4.22 9.82 -4.54
N ASP A 62 -4.57 9.53 -5.79
CA ASP A 62 -3.76 8.66 -6.66
C ASP A 62 -2.35 9.24 -6.87
N GLU A 63 -2.22 10.56 -7.05
CA GLU A 63 -0.93 11.23 -7.20
C GLU A 63 -0.06 11.09 -5.95
N VAL A 64 -0.62 11.37 -4.76
CA VAL A 64 0.11 11.22 -3.49
C VAL A 64 0.50 9.76 -3.25
N PHE A 65 -0.38 8.80 -3.51
CA PHE A 65 -0.10 7.38 -3.31
C PHE A 65 0.95 6.86 -4.29
N ASN A 66 0.91 7.31 -5.55
CA ASN A 66 1.95 7.00 -6.53
C ASN A 66 3.31 7.58 -6.12
N GLU A 67 3.36 8.82 -5.63
CA GLU A 67 4.61 9.43 -5.11
C GLU A 67 5.13 8.67 -3.88
N ALA A 68 4.24 8.20 -3.02
CA ALA A 68 4.57 7.34 -1.89
C ALA A 68 5.00 5.92 -2.30
N GLY A 69 4.92 5.57 -3.59
CA GLY A 69 5.23 4.23 -4.08
C GLY A 69 4.22 3.16 -3.67
N ILE A 70 2.97 3.56 -3.40
CA ILE A 70 1.86 2.66 -3.07
C ILE A 70 1.03 2.45 -4.34
N SER A 71 0.97 1.22 -4.84
CA SER A 71 0.19 0.89 -6.04
C SER A 71 -1.25 0.48 -5.74
N ARG A 72 -1.53 0.05 -4.50
CA ARG A 72 -2.88 -0.30 -4.04
C ARG A 72 -3.02 -0.12 -2.53
N GLU A 73 -4.17 0.40 -2.11
CA GLU A 73 -4.65 0.37 -0.73
C GLU A 73 -5.88 -0.52 -0.60
N GLN A 74 -5.93 -1.28 0.49
CA GLN A 74 -7.15 -1.89 0.98
C GLN A 74 -7.28 -1.70 2.49
N VAL A 75 -8.48 -1.35 2.94
CA VAL A 75 -8.77 -1.13 4.35
C VAL A 75 -10.02 -1.90 4.74
N TRP A 76 -9.92 -2.67 5.82
CA TRP A 76 -11.03 -3.36 6.47
C TRP A 76 -11.26 -2.81 7.87
N ILE A 77 -12.51 -2.88 8.35
CA ILE A 77 -12.83 -2.61 9.75
C ILE A 77 -12.94 -3.96 10.45
N GLN A 78 -12.10 -4.16 11.48
CA GLN A 78 -12.14 -5.31 12.34
C GLN A 78 -12.76 -4.91 13.68
N HIS A 79 -13.84 -5.59 14.05
CA HIS A 79 -14.50 -5.42 15.34
C HIS A 79 -13.97 -6.45 16.34
N LEU A 80 -13.39 -5.99 17.46
CA LEU A 80 -12.90 -6.85 18.55
C LEU A 80 -13.51 -6.42 19.89
N PRO A 81 -13.59 -7.31 20.90
CA PRO A 81 -14.13 -6.95 22.22
C PRO A 81 -13.42 -5.77 22.89
N GLN A 82 -12.12 -5.60 22.65
CA GLN A 82 -11.30 -4.51 23.18
C GLN A 82 -11.37 -3.21 22.37
N GLY A 83 -12.05 -3.20 21.22
CA GLY A 83 -12.17 -2.04 20.35
C GLY A 83 -12.11 -2.39 18.87
N ASP A 84 -12.39 -1.38 18.05
CA ASP A 84 -12.39 -1.50 16.59
C ASP A 84 -11.05 -1.05 16.00
N PHE A 85 -10.62 -1.73 14.94
CA PHE A 85 -9.36 -1.44 14.25
C PHE A 85 -9.59 -1.29 12.74
N ALA A 86 -8.87 -0.36 12.12
CA ALA A 86 -8.60 -0.45 10.70
C ALA A 86 -7.48 -1.47 10.49
N VAL A 87 -7.70 -2.42 9.58
CA VAL A 87 -6.67 -3.32 9.05
C VAL A 87 -6.33 -2.81 7.66
N VAL A 88 -5.10 -2.35 7.47
CA VAL A 88 -4.64 -1.69 6.24
C VAL A 88 -3.65 -2.59 5.52
N SER A 89 -3.75 -2.67 4.20
CA SER A 89 -2.80 -3.34 3.31
C SER A 89 -2.36 -2.37 2.21
N TYR A 90 -1.05 -2.15 2.11
CA TYR A 90 -0.41 -1.43 1.02
C TYR A 90 0.40 -2.37 0.14
N GLU A 91 0.22 -2.27 -1.17
CA GLU A 91 1.18 -2.81 -2.12
C GLU A 91 2.30 -1.81 -2.32
N THR A 92 3.45 -2.09 -1.71
CA THR A 92 4.66 -1.26 -1.74
C THR A 92 5.88 -2.10 -1.38
N ASP A 93 7.03 -1.80 -2.00
CA ASP A 93 8.30 -2.43 -1.65
C ASP A 93 9.04 -1.71 -0.52
N ASN A 94 8.61 -0.50 -0.15
CA ASN A 94 9.29 0.32 0.84
C ASN A 94 8.28 1.07 1.72
N PRO A 95 7.66 0.38 2.69
CA PRO A 95 6.64 0.98 3.56
C PRO A 95 7.18 2.17 4.37
N GLU A 96 8.46 2.13 4.78
CA GLU A 96 9.08 3.25 5.50
C GLU A 96 9.12 4.53 4.66
N GLN A 97 9.53 4.40 3.39
CA GLN A 97 9.51 5.53 2.46
C GLN A 97 8.07 6.00 2.17
N SER A 98 7.12 5.08 2.00
CA SER A 98 5.71 5.43 1.81
C SER A 98 5.17 6.26 2.96
N PHE A 99 5.43 5.83 4.20
CA PHE A 99 5.04 6.57 5.39
C PHE A 99 5.71 7.93 5.51
N LYS A 100 6.99 8.01 5.15
CA LYS A 100 7.72 9.29 5.12
C LYS A 100 7.06 10.27 4.14
N VAL A 101 6.73 9.85 2.92
CA VAL A 101 6.05 10.71 1.94
C VAL A 101 4.70 11.19 2.47
N LEU A 102 3.86 10.29 3.00
CA LEU A 102 2.57 10.67 3.58
C LEU A 102 2.70 11.64 4.77
N ALA A 103 3.76 11.50 5.56
CA ALA A 103 4.05 12.35 6.70
C ALA A 103 4.53 13.75 6.30
N THR A 104 5.31 13.88 5.21
CA THR A 104 6.01 15.12 4.86
C THR A 104 5.50 15.83 3.62
N SER A 105 4.68 15.19 2.78
CA SER A 105 4.17 15.81 1.56
C SER A 105 3.28 17.01 1.90
N ASP A 106 3.53 18.12 1.19
CA ASP A 106 2.75 19.37 1.31
C ASP A 106 1.53 19.38 0.38
N GLU A 107 1.31 18.30 -0.38
CA GLU A 107 0.12 18.18 -1.24
C GLU A 107 -1.16 18.31 -0.40
N PRO A 108 -2.18 19.06 -0.88
CA PRO A 108 -3.40 19.32 -0.10
C PRO A 108 -4.09 18.05 0.39
N TRP A 109 -4.05 16.98 -0.41
CA TRP A 109 -4.60 15.69 -0.03
C TRP A 109 -3.81 15.03 1.10
N ALA A 110 -2.47 15.08 1.04
CA ALA A 110 -1.59 14.56 2.09
C ALA A 110 -1.80 15.29 3.43
N VAL A 111 -2.02 16.62 3.40
CA VAL A 111 -2.39 17.39 4.59
C VAL A 111 -3.72 16.91 5.18
N LYS A 112 -4.74 16.69 4.34
CA LYS A 112 -6.06 16.22 4.79
C LYS A 112 -6.00 14.81 5.39
N VAL A 113 -5.22 13.89 4.83
CA VAL A 113 -5.13 12.52 5.37
C VAL A 113 -4.46 12.52 6.75
N ARG A 114 -3.46 13.37 6.98
CA ARG A 114 -2.87 13.52 8.33
C ARG A 114 -3.90 13.98 9.37
N GLU A 115 -4.73 14.94 9.01
CA GLU A 115 -5.85 15.38 9.87
C GLU A 115 -6.90 14.29 10.08
N HIS A 116 -7.18 13.49 9.05
CA HIS A 116 -8.07 12.33 9.16
C HIS A 116 -7.53 11.29 10.13
N LEU A 117 -6.25 10.90 9.98
CA LEU A 117 -5.59 9.94 10.86
C LEU A 117 -5.58 10.41 12.31
N LYS A 118 -5.34 11.71 12.55
CA LYS A 118 -5.37 12.29 13.89
C LYS A 118 -6.74 12.20 14.54
N LYS A 119 -7.81 12.51 13.80
CA LYS A 119 -9.19 12.51 14.33
C LYS A 119 -9.78 11.11 14.46
N GLY A 120 -9.51 10.24 13.48
CA GLY A 120 -10.08 8.89 13.42
C GLY A 120 -9.32 7.88 14.26
N HIS A 121 -8.01 8.06 14.40
CA HIS A 121 -7.10 7.05 14.98
C HIS A 121 -6.21 7.60 16.10
N GLY A 122 -6.24 8.91 16.37
CA GLY A 122 -5.32 9.54 17.32
C GLY A 122 -3.88 9.59 16.83
N LEU A 123 -3.66 9.36 15.53
CA LEU A 123 -2.34 9.19 14.93
C LEU A 123 -1.88 10.48 14.24
N ASP A 124 -0.77 11.05 14.71
CA ASP A 124 -0.12 12.21 14.07
C ASP A 124 1.17 11.77 13.37
N ILE A 125 1.07 11.31 12.12
CA ILE A 125 2.22 10.77 11.38
C ILE A 125 3.30 11.82 11.06
N ALA A 126 2.98 13.12 11.08
CA ALA A 126 3.99 14.17 10.86
C ALA A 126 4.91 14.36 12.07
N GLN A 127 4.43 14.06 13.27
CA GLN A 127 5.19 14.23 14.52
C GLN A 127 5.71 12.92 15.11
N SER A 128 5.21 11.78 14.63
CA SER A 128 5.39 10.50 15.29
C SER A 128 6.44 9.62 14.60
N THR A 129 7.72 9.88 14.90
CA THR A 129 8.84 9.09 14.35
C THR A 129 8.80 7.60 14.74
N SER A 130 8.20 7.27 15.88
CA SER A 130 8.10 5.89 16.38
C SER A 130 6.99 5.05 15.72
N ILE A 131 6.00 5.69 15.09
CA ILE A 131 4.81 5.01 14.53
C ILE A 131 4.97 4.76 13.02
N LEU A 132 6.02 5.33 12.41
CA LEU A 132 6.42 5.07 11.02
C LEU A 132 7.40 3.89 10.90
N GLN A 133 7.74 3.24 12.03
CA GLN A 133 8.59 2.05 12.00
C GLN A 133 7.80 0.88 11.41
N PRO A 134 8.34 0.17 10.40
CA PRO A 134 7.71 -1.03 9.88
C PRO A 134 7.52 -2.09 10.96
N ASN A 135 6.50 -2.93 10.79
CA ASN A 135 6.24 -4.06 11.66
C ASN A 135 7.43 -5.01 11.74
N GLU A 136 7.71 -5.53 12.93
CA GLU A 136 8.71 -6.57 13.13
C GLU A 136 8.24 -7.90 12.52
N GLN A 137 8.99 -8.42 11.54
CA GLN A 137 8.69 -9.71 10.92
C GLN A 137 9.31 -10.85 11.75
N ILE A 138 8.52 -11.45 12.64
CA ILE A 138 8.97 -12.55 13.51
C ILE A 138 9.11 -13.91 12.81
N ILE A 139 8.33 -14.15 11.74
CA ILE A 139 8.31 -15.41 11.00
C ILE A 139 8.11 -15.10 9.52
N ASN A 140 8.89 -15.77 8.66
CA ASN A 140 8.57 -15.93 7.25
C ASN A 140 8.65 -17.41 6.90
N TRP A 141 7.48 -18.06 6.85
CA TRP A 141 7.35 -19.52 6.79
C TRP A 141 8.01 -20.17 5.56
N LYS A 142 8.28 -19.43 4.48
CA LYS A 142 8.82 -19.97 3.22
C LYS A 142 9.93 -19.12 2.57
N LYS A 143 10.55 -18.19 3.30
CA LYS A 143 11.72 -17.48 2.77
C LYS A 143 12.97 -18.35 2.78
#